data_AF-A0A519RJM4-F1
#
_entry.id   AF-A0A519RJM4-F1
#
_cell.length_a   1.000
_cell.length_b   1.000
_cell.length_c   1.000
_cell.angle_alpha   90.00
_cell.angle_beta   90.00
_cell.angle_gamma   90.00
#
_symmetry.space_group_name_H-M   'P 1'
#
loop_
_entity.id
_entity.type
_entity.pdbx_description
1 polymer ?
#
loop_
_entity_poly.entity_id
_entity_poly.type
_entity_poly.pdbx_seq_one_letter_code
_entity_poly.pdbx_strand_id
1 'polypeptide(L)' 'MSQHKEIKLVTTHQMLAMKQRGEKISMLTAYDYSMAQILDGAGVDVLLVGDSASNVMAGHET' A
#
# COMPACT_ATOMS: atom_id res chain seq x y z
N MET A 1 -17.17 11.36 18.88
CA MET A 1 -16.27 10.26 19.27
C MET A 1 -14.97 10.48 18.53
N SER A 2 -13.86 10.67 19.24
CA SER A 2 -12.55 10.86 18.59
C SER A 2 -12.11 9.52 18.02
N GLN A 3 -12.38 9.30 16.73
CA GLN A 3 -11.86 8.15 15.99
C GLN A 3 -10.36 8.41 15.78
N HIS A 4 -9.54 8.13 16.80
CA HIS A 4 -8.11 8.01 16.57
C HIS A 4 -7.92 6.80 15.66
N LYS A 5 -7.84 7.05 14.35
CA LYS A 5 -7.48 6.03 13.36
C LYS A 5 -6.14 5.47 13.82
N GLU A 6 -6.09 4.18 14.15
CA GLU A 6 -4.86 3.52 14.53
C GLU A 6 -3.98 3.48 13.28
N ILE A 7 -3.03 4.42 13.18
CA ILE A 7 -2.15 4.53 12.02
C ILE A 7 -1.13 3.40 12.13
N LYS A 8 -1.30 2.37 11.30
CA LYS A 8 -0.31 1.31 11.16
C LYS A 8 0.90 1.88 10.41
N LEU A 9 1.89 2.37 11.16
CA LEU A 9 3.18 2.74 10.60
C LEU A 9 3.86 1.46 10.14
N VAL A 10 4.09 1.31 8.82
CA VAL A 10 4.82 0.19 8.23
C VAL A 10 6.21 0.66 7.81
N THR A 11 7.23 0.02 8.37
CA THR A 11 8.66 0.25 8.11
C THR A 11 9.31 -1.01 7.56
N THR A 12 10.48 -0.88 6.94
CA THR A 12 11.27 -2.02 6.45
C THR A 12 11.58 -3.04 7.54
N HIS A 13 11.82 -2.58 8.78
CA HIS A 13 12.03 -3.45 9.94
C HIS A 13 10.77 -4.27 10.28
N GLN A 14 9.59 -3.65 10.25
CA GLN A 14 8.34 -4.36 10.49
C GLN A 14 8.04 -5.37 9.39
N MET A 15 8.29 -5.04 8.12
CA MET A 15 8.17 -5.99 7.01
C MET A 15 9.09 -7.20 7.19
N LEU A 16 10.33 -6.99 7.65
CA LEU A 16 11.25 -8.09 7.94
C LEU A 16 10.73 -8.97 9.09
N ALA A 17 10.19 -8.35 10.14
CA ALA A 17 9.59 -9.07 11.27
C ALA A 17 8.33 -9.85 10.86
N MET A 18 7.47 -9.28 10.02
CA MET A 18 6.29 -9.96 9.43
C MET A 18 6.73 -11.21 8.66
N LYS A 19 7.75 -11.08 7.81
CA LYS A 19 8.33 -12.21 7.07
C LYS A 19 8.86 -13.31 8.01
N GLN A 20 9.56 -12.94 9.08
CA GLN A 20 10.07 -13.91 10.07
C GLN A 20 8.96 -14.64 10.81
N ARG A 21 7.82 -13.97 11.07
CA ARG A 21 6.62 -14.57 11.67
C ARG A 21 5.77 -15.38 10.69
N GLY A 22 6.12 -15.39 9.39
CA GLY A 22 5.30 -16.02 8.34
C GLY A 22 4.00 -15.25 8.01
N GLU A 23 3.89 -14.00 8.46
CA GLU A 23 2.77 -13.12 8.16
C GLU A 23 2.86 -12.64 6.71
N LYS A 24 1.74 -12.72 5.98
CA LYS A 24 1.69 -12.25 4.59
C LYS A 24 1.66 -10.73 4.55
N ILE A 25 2.42 -10.14 3.65
CA ILE A 25 2.48 -8.70 3.42
C ILE A 25 1.66 -8.38 2.18
N SER A 26 0.66 -7.53 2.32
CA SER A 26 -0.15 -7.02 1.21
C SER A 26 0.49 -5.79 0.58
N MET A 27 0.56 -5.77 -0.76
CA MET A 27 1.11 -4.65 -1.52
C MET A 27 0.21 -4.35 -2.71
N LEU A 28 -0.16 -3.08 -2.87
CA LEU A 28 -0.97 -2.61 -4.00
C LEU A 28 -0.37 -1.34 -4.60
N THR A 29 -0.59 -1.14 -5.89
CA THR A 29 -0.19 0.10 -6.54
C THR A 29 -1.16 1.23 -6.21
N ALA A 30 -0.62 2.42 -5.95
CA ALA A 30 -1.41 3.62 -5.71
C ALA A 30 -0.87 4.74 -6.60
N TYR A 31 -1.76 5.40 -7.33
CA TYR A 31 -1.39 6.41 -8.33
C TYR A 31 -1.82 7.83 -7.94
N ASP A 32 -2.74 7.96 -6.99
CA ASP A 32 -3.21 9.25 -6.50
C ASP A 32 -3.55 9.22 -5.00
N TYR A 33 -3.80 10.42 -4.46
CA TYR A 33 -4.13 10.63 -3.05
C TYR A 33 -5.40 9.90 -2.62
N SER A 34 -6.43 9.90 -3.46
CA SER A 34 -7.72 9.29 -3.15
C SER A 34 -7.60 7.77 -3.02
N MET A 35 -6.88 7.13 -3.95
CA MET A 35 -6.52 5.72 -3.87
C MET A 35 -5.70 5.43 -2.62
N ALA A 36 -4.67 6.23 -2.32
CA ALA A 36 -3.85 6.04 -1.14
C ALA A 36 -4.68 6.10 0.16
N GLN A 37 -5.63 7.02 0.27
CA GLN A 37 -6.53 7.10 1.44
C GLN A 37 -7.44 5.88 1.57
N ILE A 38 -7.98 5.38 0.46
CA ILE A 38 -8.85 4.20 0.44
C ILE A 38 -8.05 2.95 0.83
N LEU A 39 -6.87 2.75 0.24
CA LEU A 39 -6.03 1.58 0.48
C LEU A 39 -5.44 1.58 1.90
N ASP A 40 -5.07 2.74 2.44
CA ASP A 40 -4.69 2.91 3.85
C ASP A 40 -5.88 2.58 4.79
N GLY A 41 -7.10 3.01 4.43
CA GLY A 41 -8.32 2.64 5.14
C GLY A 41 -8.67 1.14 5.07
N ALA A 42 -8.25 0.46 3.99
CA ALA A 42 -8.45 -0.97 3.80
C ALA A 42 -7.40 -1.84 4.51
N GLY A 43 -6.36 -1.23 5.10
CA GLY A 43 -5.32 -1.94 5.86
C GLY A 43 -4.22 -2.56 4.99
N VAL A 44 -3.97 -2.03 3.80
CA VAL A 44 -2.87 -2.46 2.93
C VAL A 44 -1.53 -2.12 3.59
N ASP A 45 -0.59 -3.08 3.62
CA ASP A 45 0.68 -2.89 4.32
C ASP A 45 1.65 -1.98 3.55
N VAL A 46 1.66 -2.07 2.22
CA VAL A 46 2.56 -1.28 1.38
C VAL A 46 1.84 -0.72 0.15
N LEU A 47 2.03 0.57 -0.12
CA LEU A 47 1.60 1.22 -1.35
C LEU A 47 2.80 1.41 -2.29
N LEU A 48 2.71 0.85 -3.49
CA LEU A 48 3.71 0.98 -4.53
C LEU A 48 3.33 2.09 -5.51
N VAL A 49 4.08 3.19 -5.52
CA VAL A 49 3.98 4.20 -6.58
C VAL A 49 4.91 3.77 -7.71
N GLY A 50 4.41 2.88 -8.56
CA GLY A 50 5.17 2.31 -9.68
C GLY A 50 5.05 3.13 -10.97
N ASP A 51 5.98 2.93 -11.88
CA ASP A 51 5.92 3.34 -13.29
C ASP A 51 4.81 2.61 -14.07
N SER A 52 4.15 1.61 -13.48
CA SER A 52 2.95 0.95 -14.02
C SER A 52 1.76 1.90 -14.25
N ALA A 53 1.81 3.13 -13.73
CA ALA A 53 0.89 4.20 -14.16
C ALA A 53 0.93 4.39 -15.69
N SER A 54 2.07 4.13 -16.33
CA SER A 54 2.23 4.19 -17.78
C SER A 54 1.40 3.13 -18.53
N ASN A 55 1.23 1.93 -17.96
CA ASN A 55 0.46 0.85 -18.61
C ASN A 55 -1.05 1.00 -18.39
N VAL A 56 -1.48 1.53 -17.24
CA VAL A 56 -2.92 1.60 -16.87
C VAL A 56 -3.55 2.95 -17.22
N MET A 57 -2.80 4.06 -17.20
CA MET A 57 -3.33 5.41 -17.46
C MET A 57 -3.13 5.87 -18.92
N ALA A 58 -2.12 5.34 -19.65
CA ALA A 58 -1.79 5.79 -21.00
C ALA A 58 -2.18 4.79 -22.12
N GLY A 59 -2.68 3.60 -21.80
CA GLY A 59 -3.20 2.66 -22.81
C GLY A 59 -2.15 2.13 -23.79
N HIS A 60 -0.90 1.97 -23.37
CA HIS A 60 0.09 1.27 -24.19
C HIS A 60 0.10 -0.22 -23.83
N GLU A 61 -0.32 -1.06 -24.78
CA GLU A 61 -0.02 -2.49 -24.80
C GLU A 61 1.50 -2.67 -24.89
N THR A 62 2.08 -3.40 -23.94
CA THR A 62 3.21 -4.31 -24.21
C THR A 62 3.34 -5.34 -23.08
#